data_AF-A0A1G3ACW8-F1
#
_entry.id   AF-A0A1G3ACW8-F1
#
_cell.length_a   1.000
_cell.length_b   1.000
_cell.length_c   1.000
_cell.angle_alpha   90.00
_cell.angle_beta   90.00
_cell.angle_gamma   90.00
#
_symmetry.space_group_name_H-M   'P 1'
#
loop_
_entity.id
_entity.type
_entity.pdbx_description
1 polymer ?
#
loop_
_entity_poly.entity_id
_entity_poly.type
_entity_poly.pdbx_seq_one_letter_code
_entity_poly.pdbx_strand_id
1 'polypeptide(L)' 'MRRIVLLGAVILVLIGSGIVTIQWGKDSATIKFNRERAKERTEQLLDKARKLEASAETEREQIHVGVD' A
#
# COMPACT_ATOMS: atom_id res chain seq x y z
N MET A 1 -2.26 -24.05 0.94
CA MET A 1 -2.45 -23.30 -0.32
C MET A 1 -2.83 -21.84 -0.12
N ARG A 2 -3.90 -21.49 0.62
CA ARG A 2 -4.36 -20.08 0.81
C ARG A 2 -3.27 -19.08 1.26
N ARG A 3 -2.37 -19.48 2.15
CA ARG A 3 -1.26 -18.64 2.64
C ARG A 3 -0.19 -18.34 1.57
N ILE A 4 0.07 -19.28 0.67
CA ILE A 4 1.06 -19.10 -0.41
C ILE A 4 0.52 -18.11 -1.45
N VAL A 5 -0.77 -18.19 -1.76
CA VAL A 5 -1.44 -17.25 -2.67
C VAL A 5 -1.39 -15.82 -2.12
N LEU A 6 -1.64 -15.65 -0.82
CA LEU A 6 -1.53 -14.34 -0.16
C LEU A 6 -0.10 -13.79 -0.22
N LEU A 7 0.91 -14.62 0.06
CA LEU A 7 2.31 -14.21 -0.05
C LEU A 7 2.69 -13.81 -1.48
N GLY A 8 2.22 -14.56 -2.48
CA GLY A 8 2.42 -14.23 -3.89
C GLY A 8 1.80 -12.88 -4.26
N ALA A 9 0.58 -12.60 -3.81
CA ALA A 9 -0.08 -11.32 -4.03
C ALA A 9 0.68 -10.15 -3.38
N VAL A 10 1.17 -10.32 -2.14
CA VAL A 10 1.98 -9.29 -1.46
C VAL A 10 3.27 -9.01 -2.24
N ILE A 11 3.98 -10.04 -2.71
CA ILE A 11 5.21 -9.87 -3.49
C ILE A 11 4.92 -9.12 -4.80
N LEU A 12 3.85 -9.47 -5.51
CA LEU A 12 3.46 -8.76 -6.75
C LEU A 12 3.16 -7.28 -6.51
N VAL A 13 2.50 -6.94 -5.40
CA VAL A 13 2.23 -5.55 -5.01
C VAL A 13 3.53 -4.79 -4.69
N LEU A 14 4.48 -5.44 -4.00
CA LEU A 14 5.79 -4.83 -3.70
C LEU A 14 6.62 -4.57 -4.97
N ILE A 15 6.52 -5.45 -5.96
CA ILE A 15 7.15 -5.26 -7.27
C ILE A 15 6.47 -4.12 -8.04
N GLY A 16 5.14 -4.14 -8.16
CA GLY A 16 4.37 -3.12 -8.88
C GLY A 16 4.49 -1.71 -8.29
N SER A 17 4.70 -1.60 -6.98
CA SER A 17 4.95 -0.31 -6.29
C SER A 17 6.38 0.21 -6.47
N GLY A 18 7.28 -0.61 -7.02
CA GLY A 18 8.72 -0.31 -7.17
C GLY A 18 9.48 -0.33 -5.84
N ILE A 19 8.90 -0.94 -4.80
CA ILE A 19 9.55 -1.15 -3.50
C ILE A 19 10.59 -2.28 -3.62
N VAL A 20 10.26 -3.31 -4.38
CA VAL A 20 11.14 -4.43 -4.68
C VAL A 20 11.43 -4.47 -6.18
N THR A 21 12.70 -4.51 -6.54
CA THR A 21 13.14 -4.76 -7.92
C THR A 21 13.81 -6.13 -7.97
N ILE A 22 13.33 -6.98 -8.88
CA ILE A 22 13.94 -8.28 -9.15
C ILE A 22 14.67 -8.17 -10.48
N GLN A 23 15.99 -8.38 -10.44
CA GLN A 23 16.81 -8.54 -11.64
C GLN A 23 17.12 -10.03 -11.81
N TRP A 24 16.58 -10.61 -12.88
CA TRP A 24 16.87 -11.98 -13.28
C TRP A 24 18.17 -12.02 -14.08
N GLY A 25 19.16 -12.73 -13.56
CA GLY A 25 20.39 -13.12 -14.26
C GLY A 25 20.26 -14.53 -14.86
N LYS A 26 21.29 -14.98 -15.59
CA LYS A 26 21.30 -16.31 -16.24
C LYS A 26 21.08 -17.46 -15.25
N ASP A 27 21.68 -17.39 -14.05
CA ASP A 27 21.64 -18.46 -13.03
C ASP A 27 21.27 -17.94 -11.64
N SER A 28 20.87 -16.67 -11.52
CA SER A 28 20.59 -16.04 -10.22
C SER A 28 19.53 -14.96 -10.31
N ALA A 29 18.89 -14.68 -9.19
CA ALA A 29 17.97 -13.56 -9.04
C ALA A 29 18.53 -12.60 -7.99
N THR A 30 18.74 -11.35 -8.36
CA THR A 30 19.10 -10.29 -7.42
C THR A 30 17.85 -9.55 -7.01
N ILE A 31 17.55 -9.54 -5.71
CA ILE A 31 16.45 -8.78 -5.13
C ILE A 31 17.03 -7.50 -4.53
N LYS A 32 16.58 -6.34 -5.02
CA LYS A 32 16.91 -5.04 -4.44
C LYS A 32 15.68 -4.45 -3.79
N PHE A 33 15.81 -4.07 -2.53
CA PHE A 33 14.79 -3.35 -1.79
C PHE A 33 15.09 -1.85 -1.80
N ASN A 34 14.18 -1.05 -2.33
CA ASN A 34 14.31 0.40 -2.35
C ASN A 34 13.68 1.00 -1.09
N ARG A 35 14.52 1.27 -0.08
CA ARG A 35 14.08 1.79 1.23
C ARG A 35 13.46 3.19 1.13
N GLU A 36 14.00 4.06 0.28
CA GLU A 36 13.48 5.42 0.11
C GLU A 36 12.08 5.39 -0.48
N ARG A 37 11.88 4.59 -1.52
CA ARG A 37 10.56 4.40 -2.16
C ARG A 37 9.57 3.73 -1.22
N ALA A 38 10.01 2.79 -0.39
CA ALA A 38 9.17 2.20 0.65
C ALA A 38 8.69 3.25 1.67
N LYS A 39 9.60 4.15 2.10
CA LYS A 39 9.29 5.23 3.02
C LYS A 39 8.29 6.22 2.40
N GLU A 40 8.55 6.69 1.18
CA GLU A 40 7.68 7.60 0.45
C GLU A 40 6.26 7.03 0.28
N ARG A 41 6.16 5.75 -0.13
CA ARG A 41 4.86 5.07 -0.25
C ARG A 41 4.13 4.93 1.08
N THR A 42 4.86 4.68 2.15
CA THR A 42 4.28 4.60 3.50
C THR A 42 3.72 5.96 3.93
N GLU A 43 4.45 7.04 3.70
CA GLU A 43 3.99 8.40 3.97
C GLU A 43 2.74 8.77 3.17
N GLN A 44 2.70 8.42 1.87
CA GLN A 44 1.52 8.62 1.02
C GLN A 44 0.31 7.81 1.49
N LEU A 45 0.51 6.58 1.98
CA LEU A 45 -0.57 5.75 2.51
C LEU A 45 -1.11 6.31 3.83
N LEU A 46 -0.23 6.79 4.71
CA LEU A 46 -0.62 7.45 5.95
C LEU A 46 -1.41 8.74 5.68
N ASP A 47 -0.97 9.55 4.72
CA ASP A 47 -1.69 10.77 4.32
C ASP A 47 -3.08 10.46 3.76
N LYS A 48 -3.19 9.44 2.89
CA LYS A 48 -4.48 8.98 2.38
C LYS A 48 -5.40 8.44 3.48
N ALA A 49 -4.86 7.68 4.44
CA ALA A 49 -5.63 7.16 5.55
C ALA A 49 -6.22 8.29 6.40
N ARG A 50 -5.43 9.31 6.73
CA ARG A 50 -5.89 10.50 7.46
C ARG A 50 -6.97 11.27 6.69
N LYS A 51 -6.80 11.43 5.37
CA LYS A 51 -7.80 12.10 4.52
C LYS A 51 -9.13 11.32 4.48
N LEU A 52 -9.07 10.00 4.40
CA LEU A 52 -10.25 9.14 4.45
C LEU A 52 -10.95 9.22 5.80
N GLU A 53 -10.18 9.23 6.90
CA GLU A 53 -10.72 9.38 8.26
C GLU A 53 -11.44 10.71 8.42
N ALA A 54 -10.81 11.83 8.02
CA ALA A 54 -11.43 13.15 8.06
C ALA A 54 -12.67 13.24 7.15
N SER A 55 -12.65 12.60 5.98
CA SER A 55 -13.81 12.54 5.07
C SER A 55 -14.96 11.75 5.68
N ALA A 56 -14.67 10.61 6.32
CA ALA A 56 -15.65 9.78 6.99
C ALA A 56 -16.25 10.47 8.22
N GLU A 57 -15.47 11.26 8.95
CA GLU A 57 -15.94 12.08 10.07
C GLU A 57 -16.86 13.21 9.59
N THR A 58 -16.48 13.90 8.51
CA THR A 58 -17.31 14.94 7.88
C THR A 58 -18.64 14.36 7.36
N GLU A 59 -18.61 13.18 6.75
CA GLU A 59 -19.81 12.50 6.26
C GLU A 59 -20.73 12.08 7.43
N ARG A 60 -20.17 11.63 8.55
CA ARG A 60 -20.95 11.34 9.77
C ARG A 60 -21.61 12.58 10.37
N GLU A 61 -20.92 13.71 10.40
CA GLU A 61 -21.48 14.98 10.88
C GLU A 61 -22.63 15.47 9.98
N GLN A 62 -22.48 15.39 8.65
CA GLN A 62 -23.55 15.77 7.72
C GLN A 62 -24.80 14.88 7.83
N ILE A 63 -24.63 13.58 8.09
CA ILE A 63 -25.76 12.68 8.33
C ILE A 63 -26.48 13.04 9.65
N HIS A 64 -25.77 13.52 10.67
CA HIS A 64 -26.37 13.89 11.95
C HIS A 64 -27.18 15.20 11.86
N VAL A 65 -26.74 16.17 11.07
CA VAL A 65 -27.43 17.47 10.89
C VAL A 65 -28.65 17.37 9.94
N GLY A 66 -28.70 16.38 9.05
CA GLY A 66 -29.81 16.16 8.12
C GLY A 66 -31.02 15.39 8.68
N VAL A 67 -31.00 15.05 9.98
CA VAL A 67 -32.05 14.25 10.66
C VAL A 67 -32.90 15.10 11.63
N ASP A 68 -32.55 16.38 11.84
CA ASP A 68 -33.33 17.34 12.62
C ASP A 68 -34.28 18.19 11.77
#